data_AF-A0A3D2X9Z9-F1
#
_entry.id   AF-A0A3D2X9Z9-F1
#
_cell.length_a   1.000
_cell.length_b   1.000
_cell.length_c   1.000
_cell.angle_alpha   90.00
_cell.angle_beta   90.00
_cell.angle_gamma   90.00
#
_symmetry.space_group_name_H-M   'P 1'
#
loop_
_entity.id
_entity.type
_entity.pdbx_description
1 polymer ?
#
loop_
_entity_poly.entity_id
_entity_poly.type
_entity_poly.pdbx_seq_one_letter_code
_entity_poly.pdbx_strand_id
1 'polypeptide(L)'
;MEGMVTTMKKIKATKATGQTNQETSKEKKKKLMIFSGIVAAVLVLSFVFMVVEASQKYKLHIVNHTSKNITQLQLLFSSDEVNYTSDVFFDSAIAAGEEINTEFPRLPLMGTNSGLISKTYFEGEEGILNDNGLFFTNFSGKITIEFTEDEAGVITMFVKAKEGKGKLSTFCDDDQVMEFAKK
;
A
#
# COMPACT_ATOMS: atom_id res chain seq x y z
N MET A 1 -91.68 -48.87 -3.92
CA MET A 1 -91.53 -47.94 -5.06
C MET A 1 -92.29 -46.70 -4.63
N GLU A 2 -91.75 -45.50 -4.45
CA GLU A 2 -90.63 -44.75 -5.02
C GLU A 2 -90.11 -43.85 -3.88
N GLY A 3 -88.80 -43.63 -3.64
CA GLY A 3 -87.84 -43.02 -4.54
C GLY A 3 -87.70 -41.52 -4.24
N MET A 4 -87.22 -41.16 -3.04
CA MET A 4 -86.91 -39.78 -2.64
C MET A 4 -85.62 -39.33 -3.35
N VAL A 5 -85.72 -38.36 -4.26
CA VAL A 5 -84.57 -37.74 -4.94
C VAL A 5 -84.39 -36.32 -4.43
N THR A 6 -83.42 -36.12 -3.54
CA THR A 6 -82.91 -34.80 -3.16
C THR A 6 -81.73 -34.44 -4.05
N THR A 7 -81.93 -33.41 -4.87
CA THR A 7 -80.97 -32.87 -5.83
C THR A 7 -79.82 -32.15 -5.11
N MET A 8 -78.60 -32.70 -5.19
CA MET A 8 -77.40 -32.01 -4.70
C MET A 8 -76.93 -30.95 -5.69
N LYS A 9 -76.87 -29.69 -5.23
CA LYS A 9 -76.35 -28.54 -5.98
C LYS A 9 -74.82 -28.63 -6.00
N LYS A 10 -74.23 -28.93 -7.17
CA LYS A 10 -72.77 -28.92 -7.38
C LYS A 10 -72.21 -27.52 -7.18
N ILE A 11 -71.37 -27.34 -6.17
CA ILE A 11 -70.54 -26.15 -5.98
C ILE A 11 -69.34 -26.29 -6.94
N LYS A 12 -69.24 -25.41 -7.94
CA LYS A 12 -68.05 -25.28 -8.78
C LYS A 12 -66.97 -24.58 -7.96
N ALA A 13 -65.87 -25.27 -7.69
CA ALA A 13 -64.66 -24.67 -7.15
C ALA A 13 -64.04 -23.75 -8.21
N THR A 14 -64.05 -22.44 -7.93
CA THR A 14 -63.36 -21.42 -8.72
C THR A 14 -61.86 -21.58 -8.52
N LYS A 15 -61.14 -21.99 -9.57
CA LYS A 15 -59.66 -21.94 -9.62
C LYS A 15 -59.22 -20.48 -9.69
N ALA A 16 -58.95 -19.87 -8.54
CA ALA A 16 -58.35 -18.55 -8.43
C ALA A 16 -57.05 -18.62 -7.61
N THR A 17 -56.02 -19.29 -8.13
CA THR A 17 -54.66 -19.17 -7.59
C THR A 17 -53.66 -19.71 -8.60
N GLY A 18 -52.86 -18.86 -9.23
CA GLY A 18 -51.78 -19.36 -10.10
C GLY A 18 -50.90 -18.32 -10.76
N GLN A 19 -51.44 -17.19 -11.25
CA GLN A 19 -50.67 -16.32 -12.15
C GLN A 19 -50.02 -15.10 -11.48
N THR A 20 -50.54 -14.58 -10.35
CA THR A 20 -50.00 -13.36 -9.72
C THR A 20 -48.68 -13.56 -8.95
N ASN A 21 -48.31 -14.81 -8.65
CA ASN A 21 -47.09 -15.13 -7.88
C ASN A 21 -45.83 -15.36 -8.74
N GLN A 22 -45.97 -15.49 -10.07
CA GLN A 22 -44.84 -15.83 -10.93
C GLN A 22 -44.04 -14.60 -11.39
N GLU A 23 -44.71 -13.48 -11.67
CA GLU A 23 -44.04 -12.22 -12.06
C GLU A 23 -43.31 -11.57 -10.88
N THR A 24 -43.93 -11.54 -9.70
CA THR A 24 -43.33 -11.06 -8.45
C THR A 24 -42.14 -11.91 -7.98
N SER A 25 -42.11 -13.21 -8.31
CA SER A 25 -40.97 -14.09 -8.00
C SER A 25 -39.78 -13.85 -8.93
N LYS A 26 -40.01 -13.61 -10.23
CA LYS A 26 -38.93 -13.33 -11.20
C LYS A 26 -38.26 -11.98 -10.92
N GLU A 27 -39.02 -10.94 -10.58
CA GLU A 27 -38.44 -9.65 -10.17
C GLU A 27 -37.66 -9.75 -8.85
N LYS A 28 -38.16 -10.48 -7.86
CA LYS A 28 -37.45 -10.71 -6.60
C LYS A 28 -36.15 -11.49 -6.81
N LYS A 29 -36.14 -12.51 -7.67
CA LYS A 29 -34.92 -13.25 -8.05
C LYS A 29 -33.93 -12.37 -8.83
N LYS A 30 -34.42 -11.51 -9.72
CA LYS A 30 -33.58 -10.56 -10.47
C LYS A 30 -32.97 -9.50 -9.54
N LYS A 31 -33.77 -8.93 -8.62
CA LYS A 31 -33.26 -8.03 -7.57
C LYS A 31 -32.26 -8.75 -6.66
N LEU A 32 -32.55 -9.97 -6.21
CA LEU A 32 -31.64 -10.75 -5.36
C LEU A 32 -30.31 -11.07 -6.08
N MET A 33 -30.33 -11.42 -7.37
CA MET A 33 -29.13 -11.63 -8.18
C MET A 33 -28.30 -10.34 -8.36
N ILE A 34 -28.96 -9.20 -8.58
CA ILE A 34 -28.27 -7.91 -8.70
C ILE A 34 -27.65 -7.51 -7.36
N PHE A 35 -28.40 -7.64 -6.25
CA PHE A 35 -27.88 -7.39 -4.90
C PHE A 35 -26.74 -8.33 -4.54
N SER A 36 -26.83 -9.63 -4.85
CA SER A 36 -25.72 -10.57 -4.61
C SER A 36 -24.49 -10.25 -5.44
N GLY A 37 -24.67 -9.78 -6.69
CA GLY A 37 -23.58 -9.33 -7.55
C GLY A 37 -22.88 -8.09 -6.99
N ILE A 38 -23.64 -7.11 -6.50
CA ILE A 38 -23.08 -5.90 -5.87
C ILE A 38 -22.31 -6.26 -4.59
N VAL A 39 -22.87 -7.11 -3.72
CA VAL A 39 -22.19 -7.53 -2.47
C VAL A 39 -20.88 -8.26 -2.78
N ALA A 40 -20.88 -9.18 -3.76
CA ALA A 40 -19.67 -9.87 -4.19
C ALA A 40 -18.61 -8.89 -4.73
N ALA A 41 -19.00 -7.93 -5.57
CA ALA A 41 -18.09 -6.93 -6.11
C ALA A 41 -17.48 -6.04 -5.01
N VAL A 42 -18.28 -5.61 -4.03
CA VAL A 42 -17.80 -4.82 -2.88
C VAL A 42 -16.81 -5.61 -2.02
N LEU A 43 -17.05 -6.90 -1.81
CA LEU A 43 -16.12 -7.77 -1.08
C LEU A 43 -14.79 -7.93 -1.82
N VAL A 44 -14.83 -8.15 -3.13
CA VAL A 44 -13.61 -8.24 -3.97
C VAL A 44 -12.83 -6.94 -3.93
N LEU A 45 -13.49 -5.79 -4.11
CA LEU A 45 -12.84 -4.47 -4.00
C LEU A 45 -12.21 -4.25 -2.63
N SER A 46 -12.94 -4.56 -1.55
CA SER A 46 -12.43 -4.44 -0.18
C SER A 46 -11.19 -5.32 0.04
N PHE A 47 -11.20 -6.54 -0.47
CA PHE A 47 -10.05 -7.45 -0.39
C PHE A 47 -8.84 -6.90 -1.15
N VAL A 48 -9.04 -6.40 -2.38
CA VAL A 48 -7.97 -5.78 -3.17
C VAL A 48 -7.36 -4.58 -2.42
N PHE A 49 -8.19 -3.71 -1.85
CA PHE A 49 -7.69 -2.58 -1.05
C PHE A 49 -6.87 -3.06 0.16
N MET A 50 -7.34 -4.08 0.87
CA MET A 50 -6.63 -4.64 2.03
C MET A 50 -5.26 -5.22 1.64
N VAL A 51 -5.18 -5.94 0.51
CA VAL A 51 -3.90 -6.49 0.01
C VAL A 51 -2.93 -5.38 -0.39
N VAL A 52 -3.41 -4.35 -1.10
CA VAL A 52 -2.56 -3.21 -1.48
C VAL A 52 -2.03 -2.50 -0.25
N GLU A 53 -2.87 -2.23 0.75
CA GLU A 53 -2.46 -1.55 1.98
C GLU A 53 -1.46 -2.39 2.80
N ALA A 54 -1.68 -3.70 2.90
CA ALA A 54 -0.74 -4.61 3.55
C ALA A 54 0.62 -4.68 2.82
N SER A 55 0.59 -4.64 1.48
CA SER A 55 1.82 -4.75 0.66
C SER A 55 2.76 -3.55 0.79
N GLN A 56 2.26 -2.40 1.27
CA GLN A 56 3.04 -1.17 1.43
C GLN A 56 3.62 -1.00 2.83
N LYS A 57 3.30 -1.90 3.77
CA LYS A 57 3.72 -1.74 5.15
C LYS A 57 5.20 -2.06 5.36
N TYR A 58 5.90 -1.14 6.01
CA TYR A 58 7.30 -1.25 6.40
C TYR A 58 8.23 -1.66 5.24
N LYS A 59 7.95 -1.16 4.03
CA LYS A 59 8.71 -1.52 2.83
C LYS A 59 9.84 -0.53 2.55
N LEU A 60 10.98 -1.06 2.14
CA LEU A 60 12.09 -0.30 1.63
C LEU A 60 12.35 -0.73 0.18
N HIS A 61 12.36 0.24 -0.72
CA HIS A 61 12.70 0.04 -2.13
C HIS A 61 13.87 0.93 -2.46
N ILE A 62 14.96 0.33 -2.93
CA ILE A 62 16.16 1.06 -3.32
C ILE A 62 16.50 0.71 -4.74
N VAL A 63 16.74 1.73 -5.57
CA VAL A 63 17.04 1.56 -6.99
C VAL A 63 18.33 2.28 -7.31
N ASN A 64 19.29 1.58 -7.91
CA ASN A 64 20.56 2.15 -8.34
C ASN A 64 20.60 2.26 -9.86
N HIS A 65 20.11 3.37 -10.42
CA HIS A 65 20.22 3.67 -11.85
C HIS A 65 21.54 4.38 -12.23
N THR A 66 22.57 4.29 -11.39
CA THR A 66 23.89 4.83 -11.71
C THR A 66 24.76 3.79 -12.40
N SER A 67 25.84 4.23 -13.03
CA SER A 67 26.88 3.37 -13.60
C SER A 67 27.82 2.77 -12.54
N LYS A 68 27.74 3.25 -11.29
CA LYS A 68 28.62 2.85 -10.19
C LYS A 68 27.93 1.87 -9.23
N ASN A 69 28.73 0.98 -8.65
CA ASN A 69 28.25 0.17 -7.53
C ASN A 69 28.13 1.01 -6.25
N ILE A 70 27.02 0.86 -5.55
CA ILE A 70 26.91 1.27 -4.15
C ILE A 70 27.51 0.13 -3.32
N THR A 71 28.66 0.37 -2.71
CA THR A 71 29.34 -0.63 -1.89
C THR A 71 28.70 -0.77 -0.52
N GLN A 72 28.07 0.29 -0.03
CA GLN A 72 27.36 0.30 1.23
C GLN A 72 26.32 1.43 1.27
N LEU A 73 25.09 1.12 1.69
CA LEU A 73 24.07 2.10 2.03
C LEU A 73 23.59 1.86 3.46
N GLN A 74 23.86 2.81 4.35
CA GLN A 74 23.41 2.77 5.74
C GLN A 74 22.22 3.69 5.92
N LEU A 75 21.15 3.19 6.54
CA LEU A 75 19.96 3.99 6.88
C LEU A 75 19.69 3.94 8.38
N LEU A 76 19.41 5.10 8.98
CA LEU A 76 19.02 5.23 10.38
C LEU A 76 18.08 6.42 10.60
N PHE A 77 17.35 6.42 11.72
CA PHE A 77 16.57 7.57 12.16
C PHE A 77 17.25 8.24 13.34
N SER A 78 17.30 9.57 13.35
CA SER A 78 17.88 10.33 14.46
C SER A 78 17.12 11.62 14.74
N SER A 79 17.14 12.07 15.98
CA SER A 79 16.60 13.35 16.43
C SER A 79 17.46 13.92 17.55
N ASP A 80 18.00 15.10 17.30
CA ASP A 80 18.74 15.86 18.30
C ASP A 80 17.82 16.46 19.37
N GLU A 81 16.56 16.77 19.03
CA GLU A 81 15.60 17.41 19.94
C GLU A 81 15.31 16.56 21.18
N VAL A 82 15.20 15.23 20.98
CA VAL A 82 14.89 14.28 22.05
C VAL A 82 16.04 13.31 22.34
N ASN A 83 17.22 13.53 21.76
CA ASN A 83 18.38 12.64 21.85
C ASN A 83 18.04 11.17 21.49
N TYR A 84 17.37 10.98 20.36
CA TYR A 84 17.00 9.66 19.85
C TYR A 84 17.85 9.32 18.64
N THR A 85 18.38 8.09 18.59
CA THR A 85 19.03 7.53 17.40
C THR A 85 18.69 6.04 17.34
N SER A 86 18.24 5.56 16.18
CA SER A 86 18.06 4.14 15.92
C SER A 86 19.38 3.47 15.53
N ASP A 87 19.44 2.15 15.67
CA ASP A 87 20.48 1.38 14.99
C ASP A 87 20.36 1.52 13.46
N VAL A 88 21.46 1.22 12.76
CA VAL A 88 21.46 1.10 11.29
C VAL A 88 20.55 -0.06 10.92
N PHE A 89 19.45 0.23 10.22
CA PHE A 89 18.42 -0.77 9.92
C PHE A 89 18.53 -1.39 8.53
N PHE A 90 19.33 -0.78 7.66
CA PHE A 90 19.69 -1.31 6.36
C PHE A 90 21.17 -1.03 6.12
N ASP A 91 21.93 -2.07 5.78
CA ASP A 91 23.36 -2.00 5.52
C ASP A 91 23.71 -3.06 4.47
N SER A 92 23.68 -2.68 3.19
CA SER A 92 23.92 -3.62 2.10
C SER A 92 24.48 -2.92 0.86
N ALA A 93 25.21 -3.70 0.06
CA ALA A 93 25.70 -3.30 -1.26
C ALA A 93 24.60 -3.44 -2.32
N ILE A 94 24.67 -2.60 -3.36
CA ILE A 94 23.73 -2.55 -4.48
C ILE A 94 24.53 -2.35 -5.76
N ALA A 95 24.48 -3.32 -6.67
CA ALA A 95 25.22 -3.22 -7.93
C ALA A 95 24.63 -2.13 -8.84
N ALA A 96 25.43 -1.66 -9.81
CA ALA A 96 24.97 -0.74 -10.84
C ALA A 96 23.80 -1.33 -11.63
N GLY A 97 22.73 -0.54 -11.81
CA GLY A 97 21.52 -0.94 -12.53
C GLY A 97 20.55 -1.85 -11.77
N GLU A 98 20.86 -2.22 -10.52
CA GLU A 98 20.04 -3.15 -9.74
C GLU A 98 19.05 -2.45 -8.79
N GLU A 99 18.01 -3.18 -8.40
CA GLU A 99 17.04 -2.78 -7.39
C GLU A 99 16.96 -3.77 -6.23
N ILE A 100 16.65 -3.26 -5.04
CA ILE A 100 16.40 -4.04 -3.83
C ILE A 100 15.03 -3.70 -3.30
N ASN A 101 14.23 -4.74 -3.07
CA ASN A 101 12.96 -4.66 -2.37
C ASN A 101 13.10 -5.44 -1.05
N THR A 102 12.95 -4.75 0.08
CA THR A 102 13.07 -5.35 1.41
C THR A 102 12.08 -4.71 2.41
N GLU A 103 12.19 -5.11 3.67
CA GLU A 103 11.45 -4.55 4.79
C GLU A 103 12.38 -3.85 5.77
N PHE A 104 11.86 -2.85 6.47
CA PHE A 104 12.56 -2.19 7.57
C PHE A 104 11.81 -2.45 8.90
N PRO A 105 12.50 -2.43 10.05
CA PRO A 105 11.86 -2.75 11.32
C PRO A 105 10.86 -1.68 11.74
N ARG A 106 9.92 -2.05 12.61
CA ARG A 106 9.04 -1.08 13.25
C ARG A 106 9.83 -0.23 14.25
N LEU A 107 9.95 1.06 13.98
CA LEU A 107 10.69 2.01 14.82
C LEU A 107 9.75 2.89 15.66
N PRO A 108 10.08 3.16 16.94
CA PRO A 108 9.28 3.98 17.84
C PRO A 108 9.54 5.48 17.61
N LEU A 109 9.07 6.02 16.49
CA LEU A 109 9.28 7.43 16.10
C LEU A 109 8.25 8.42 16.68
N MET A 110 7.26 7.93 17.42
CA MET A 110 6.22 8.79 17.99
C MET A 110 6.82 9.80 18.97
N GLY A 111 6.64 11.09 18.67
CA GLY A 111 7.11 12.19 19.54
C GLY A 111 8.62 12.43 19.47
N THR A 112 9.32 11.84 18.50
CA THR A 112 10.77 12.04 18.35
C THR A 112 11.13 13.11 17.32
N ASN A 113 10.27 13.42 16.35
CA ASN A 113 10.61 14.29 15.21
C ASN A 113 11.93 13.85 14.54
N SER A 114 12.03 12.57 14.20
CA SER A 114 13.29 12.00 13.69
C SER A 114 13.48 12.24 12.20
N GLY A 115 14.68 12.68 11.82
CA GLY A 115 15.16 12.70 10.45
C GLY A 115 15.59 11.31 9.99
N LEU A 116 15.37 10.99 8.72
CA LEU A 116 15.95 9.82 8.06
C LEU A 116 17.34 10.18 7.53
N ILE A 117 18.37 9.60 8.11
CA ILE A 117 19.75 9.82 7.68
C ILE A 117 20.20 8.63 6.83
N SER A 118 20.76 8.91 5.66
CA SER A 118 21.45 7.92 4.84
C SER A 118 22.94 8.22 4.77
N LYS A 119 23.75 7.16 4.78
CA LYS A 119 25.17 7.24 4.45
C LYS A 119 25.49 6.29 3.31
N THR A 120 25.85 6.85 2.17
CA THR A 120 26.02 6.11 0.92
C THR A 120 27.48 6.10 0.51
N TYR A 121 28.00 4.92 0.20
CA TYR A 121 29.36 4.70 -0.29
C TYR A 121 29.27 4.16 -1.71
N PHE A 122 29.77 4.94 -2.66
CA PHE A 122 29.99 4.47 -4.03
C PHE A 122 31.40 3.90 -4.15
N GLU A 123 31.59 3.02 -5.12
CA GLU A 123 32.91 2.44 -5.38
C GLU A 123 33.98 3.54 -5.62
N GLY A 124 35.07 3.47 -4.85
CA GLY A 124 36.18 4.43 -4.95
C GLY A 124 35.91 5.81 -4.36
N GLU A 125 34.74 6.06 -3.76
CA GLU A 125 34.35 7.34 -3.17
C GLU A 125 34.26 7.26 -1.63
N GLU A 126 34.37 8.41 -0.96
CA GLU A 126 34.07 8.51 0.46
C GLU A 126 32.56 8.49 0.71
N GLY A 127 32.18 8.06 1.92
CA GLY A 127 30.77 7.96 2.30
C GLY A 127 30.11 9.34 2.43
N ILE A 128 29.05 9.58 1.67
CA ILE A 128 28.26 10.81 1.69
C ILE A 128 27.12 10.66 2.69
N LEU A 129 26.97 11.65 3.57
CA LEU A 129 25.88 11.73 4.53
C LEU A 129 24.77 12.64 3.98
N ASN A 130 23.52 12.19 4.05
CA ASN A 130 22.35 12.92 3.59
C ASN A 130 21.24 12.86 4.65
N ASP A 131 20.58 14.00 4.87
CA ASP A 131 19.33 14.08 5.64
C ASP A 131 18.16 14.05 4.65
N ASN A 132 17.36 13.00 4.70
CA ASN A 132 16.38 12.67 3.67
C ASN A 132 14.95 13.05 4.04
N GLY A 133 14.75 13.76 5.16
CA GLY A 133 13.44 14.24 5.56
C GLY A 133 13.01 13.80 6.96
N LEU A 134 11.89 14.35 7.42
CA LEU A 134 11.48 14.38 8.82
C LEU A 134 10.22 13.54 9.08
N PHE A 135 10.19 12.85 10.22
CA PHE A 135 9.11 11.95 10.64
C PHE A 135 8.63 12.30 12.05
N PHE A 136 7.34 12.61 12.20
CA PHE A 136 6.77 13.12 13.46
C PHE A 136 6.04 12.04 14.26
N THR A 137 5.65 10.96 13.60
CA THR A 137 4.94 9.83 14.21
C THR A 137 5.54 8.51 13.77
N ASN A 138 5.13 7.42 14.41
CA ASN A 138 5.46 6.08 13.94
C ASN A 138 5.13 5.94 12.45
N PHE A 139 6.13 5.58 11.66
CA PHE A 139 5.99 5.39 10.22
C PHE A 139 5.85 3.91 9.91
N SER A 140 4.86 3.58 9.08
CA SER A 140 4.60 2.20 8.65
C SER A 140 4.43 2.06 7.15
N GLY A 141 4.74 3.10 6.37
CA GLY A 141 4.60 3.10 4.93
C GLY A 141 5.77 2.46 4.18
N LYS A 142 5.93 2.91 2.93
CA LYS A 142 7.04 2.55 2.05
C LYS A 142 8.02 3.71 1.96
N ILE A 143 9.31 3.44 2.11
CA ILE A 143 10.41 4.34 1.76
C ILE A 143 10.97 3.89 0.42
N THR A 144 11.13 4.83 -0.51
CA THR A 144 11.77 4.62 -1.81
C THR A 144 12.98 5.52 -1.91
N ILE A 145 14.13 4.97 -2.26
CA ILE A 145 15.39 5.69 -2.49
C ILE A 145 15.84 5.35 -3.91
N GLU A 146 15.99 6.35 -4.77
CA GLU A 146 16.42 6.15 -6.15
C GLU A 146 17.67 6.98 -6.40
N PHE A 147 18.73 6.31 -6.89
CA PHE A 147 19.95 6.96 -7.33
C PHE A 147 19.95 7.03 -8.84
N THR A 148 20.15 8.22 -9.39
CA THR A 148 20.22 8.47 -10.83
C THR A 148 21.52 9.19 -11.16
N GLU A 149 22.07 8.93 -12.34
CA GLU A 149 23.27 9.59 -12.83
C GLU A 149 22.96 10.26 -14.17
N ASP A 150 23.36 11.52 -14.31
CA ASP A 150 23.19 12.27 -15.56
C ASP A 150 24.35 12.03 -16.55
N GLU A 151 24.26 12.61 -17.75
CA GLU A 151 25.29 12.48 -18.78
C GLU A 151 26.65 13.08 -18.37
N ALA A 152 26.68 13.98 -17.37
CA ALA A 152 27.89 14.58 -16.83
C ALA A 152 28.49 13.76 -15.66
N GLY A 153 27.87 12.64 -15.28
CA GLY A 153 28.27 11.81 -14.16
C GLY A 153 27.87 12.36 -12.80
N VAL A 154 26.95 13.32 -12.75
CA VAL A 154 26.40 13.85 -11.49
C VAL A 154 25.35 12.89 -10.98
N ILE A 155 25.54 12.41 -9.74
CA ILE A 155 24.60 11.50 -9.08
C ILE A 155 23.59 12.32 -8.26
N THR A 156 22.31 12.05 -8.48
CA THR A 156 21.20 12.59 -7.69
C THR A 156 20.51 11.45 -6.95
N MET A 157 20.25 11.65 -5.67
CA MET A 157 19.47 10.77 -4.83
C MET A 157 18.09 11.36 -4.61
N PHE A 158 17.06 10.63 -5.02
CA PHE A 158 15.67 10.92 -4.71
C PHE A 158 15.22 10.07 -3.52
N VAL A 159 14.58 10.68 -2.52
CA VAL A 159 14.00 9.93 -1.39
C VAL A 159 12.55 10.30 -1.19
N LYS A 160 11.69 9.27 -1.14
CA LYS A 160 10.26 9.41 -0.92
C LYS A 160 9.76 8.43 0.13
N ALA A 161 9.20 8.94 1.21
CA ALA A 161 8.42 8.17 2.17
C ALA A 161 6.93 8.42 1.95
N LYS A 162 6.19 7.34 1.71
CA LYS A 162 4.75 7.39 1.49
C LYS A 162 4.04 6.42 2.41
N GLU A 163 3.16 6.95 3.25
CA GLU A 163 2.16 6.14 3.96
C GLU A 163 0.91 5.94 3.09
N GLY A 164 0.13 4.92 3.43
CA GLY A 164 -1.19 4.70 2.84
C GLY A 164 -2.16 5.86 3.11
N LYS A 165 -3.47 5.64 2.87
CA LYS A 165 -4.48 6.69 3.11
C LYS A 165 -4.49 7.11 4.60
N GLY A 166 -4.05 8.32 4.92
CA GLY A 166 -3.95 8.82 6.29
C GLY A 166 -3.50 10.29 6.38
N LYS A 167 -3.30 10.80 7.60
CA LYS A 167 -2.67 12.11 7.83
C LYS A 167 -1.18 12.02 7.50
N LEU A 168 -0.60 13.09 6.95
CA LEU A 168 0.85 13.20 6.73
C LEU A 168 1.58 13.04 8.07
N SER A 169 2.36 11.97 8.19
CA SER A 169 3.23 11.63 9.32
C SER A 169 4.70 11.98 9.06
N THR A 170 5.01 12.37 7.82
CA THR A 170 6.37 12.57 7.32
C THR A 170 6.40 13.67 6.25
N PHE A 171 7.53 14.39 6.18
CA PHE A 171 7.96 15.21 5.04
C PHE A 171 9.25 14.60 4.50
N CYS A 172 9.12 13.79 3.45
CA CYS A 172 10.22 13.06 2.83
C CYS A 172 9.80 12.74 1.39
N ASP A 173 10.07 13.67 0.49
CA ASP A 173 9.75 13.62 -0.94
C ASP A 173 10.61 14.67 -1.63
N ASP A 174 11.91 14.43 -1.72
CA ASP A 174 12.88 15.43 -2.18
C ASP A 174 14.05 14.81 -2.94
N ASP A 175 14.67 15.63 -3.80
CA ASP A 175 15.85 15.32 -4.59
C ASP A 175 17.09 15.98 -3.99
N GLN A 176 18.21 15.24 -3.95
CA GLN A 176 19.48 15.73 -3.43
C GLN A 176 20.63 15.37 -4.36
N VAL A 177 21.36 16.39 -4.81
CA VAL A 177 22.60 16.19 -5.56
C VAL A 177 23.68 15.68 -4.60
N MET A 178 24.35 14.59 -4.98
CA MET A 178 25.40 13.99 -4.18
C MET A 178 26.74 14.65 -4.51
N GLU A 179 27.23 15.50 -3.60
CA GLU A 179 28.52 16.17 -3.76
C GLU A 179 29.66 15.28 -3.25
N PHE A 180 30.44 14.74 -4.17
CA PHE A 180 31.67 14.02 -3.88
C PHE A 180 32.83 15.00 -3.67
N ALA A 181 33.70 14.72 -2.70
CA ALA A 181 34.93 15.49 -2.52
C ALA A 181 35.78 15.41 -3.80
N LYS A 182 36.12 16.56 -4.39
CA LYS A 182 37.02 16.61 -5.54
C LYS A 182 38.43 16.16 -5.10
N LYS A 183 38.92 15.06 -5.68
CA LYS A 183 40.29 14.58 -5.51
C LYS A 183 41.30 15.45 -6.26
#